data_AF-A0A2D9QWU3-F1
#
_entry.id   AF-A0A2D9QWU3-F1
#
_cell.length_a   1.000
_cell.length_b   1.000
_cell.length_c   1.000
_cell.angle_alpha   90.00
_cell.angle_beta   90.00
_cell.angle_gamma   90.00
#
_symmetry.space_group_name_H-M   'P 1'
#
loop_
_entity.id
_entity.type
_entity.pdbx_description
1 polymer ?
#
loop_
_entity_poly.entity_id
_entity_poly.type
_entity_poly.pdbx_seq_one_letter_code
_entity_poly.pdbx_strand_id
1 'polypeptide(L)'
;MDQFGTSVSDLVIPLLEDLGFELVDVELDNSGSGKTVRLLIHRSQGVTLADCQQVIESTRPILDVYGLIKPNWDLEVASPGLDRPIVTKADF
;
A
#
# COMPACT_ATOMS: atom_id res chain seq x y z
N MET A 1 -0.74 -16.90 5.48
CA MET A 1 -0.63 -15.91 4.40
C MET A 1 -1.63 -16.30 3.34
N ASP A 2 -2.65 -15.47 3.15
CA ASP A 2 -3.68 -15.64 2.13
C ASP A 2 -3.05 -15.66 0.74
N GLN A 3 -3.52 -16.58 -0.13
CA GLN A 3 -3.02 -16.75 -1.50
C GLN A 3 -3.07 -15.45 -2.33
N PHE A 4 -4.00 -14.55 -1.98
CA PHE A 4 -4.13 -13.24 -2.58
C PHE A 4 -2.92 -12.33 -2.31
N GLY A 5 -2.45 -12.26 -1.07
CA GLY A 5 -1.36 -11.36 -0.68
C GLY A 5 -0.07 -11.69 -1.43
N THR A 6 0.23 -12.98 -1.60
CA THR A 6 1.39 -13.44 -2.37
C THR A 6 1.32 -13.06 -3.85
N SER A 7 0.15 -13.20 -4.48
CA SER A 7 -0.03 -12.82 -5.90
C SER A 7 0.11 -11.32 -6.10
N VAL A 8 -0.47 -10.51 -5.20
CA VAL A 8 -0.33 -9.05 -5.26
C VAL A 8 1.12 -8.64 -5.03
N SER A 9 1.78 -9.21 -4.02
CA SER A 9 3.17 -8.91 -3.72
C SER A 9 4.08 -9.18 -4.92
N ASP A 10 3.93 -10.31 -5.60
CA ASP A 10 4.78 -10.68 -6.74
C ASP A 10 4.67 -9.68 -7.91
N LEU A 11 3.49 -9.07 -8.09
CA LEU A 11 3.24 -8.06 -9.11
C LEU A 11 3.76 -6.68 -8.74
N VAL A 12 3.63 -6.29 -7.47
CA VAL A 12 3.98 -4.94 -7.02
C VAL A 12 5.42 -4.81 -6.56
N ILE A 13 6.06 -5.88 -6.06
CA ILE A 13 7.48 -5.90 -5.65
C ILE A 13 8.40 -5.33 -6.73
N PRO A 14 8.43 -5.85 -7.98
CA PRO A 14 9.38 -5.37 -8.99
C PRO A 14 9.14 -3.90 -9.35
N LEU A 15 7.88 -3.44 -9.31
CA LEU A 15 7.54 -2.04 -9.54
C LEU A 15 8.02 -1.15 -8.38
N LEU A 16 7.80 -1.59 -7.14
CA LEU A 16 8.23 -0.86 -5.96
C LEU A 16 9.76 -0.76 -5.90
N GLU A 17 10.47 -1.85 -6.20
CA GLU A 17 11.94 -1.87 -6.26
C GLU A 17 12.49 -0.89 -7.31
N ASP A 18 11.88 -0.82 -8.50
CA ASP A 18 12.25 0.15 -9.55
C ASP A 18 12.06 1.61 -9.10
N LEU A 19 10.98 1.86 -8.35
CA LEU A 19 10.68 3.15 -7.74
C LEU A 19 11.52 3.45 -6.48
N GLY A 20 12.29 2.47 -5.98
CA GLY A 20 13.11 2.60 -4.77
C GLY A 20 12.35 2.46 -3.45
N PHE A 21 11.24 1.73 -3.45
CA PHE A 21 10.45 1.35 -2.29
C PHE A 21 10.54 -0.16 -2.03
N GLU A 22 10.39 -0.55 -0.77
CA GLU A 22 10.27 -1.94 -0.35
C GLU A 22 8.84 -2.23 0.08
N LEU A 23 8.28 -3.34 -0.41
CA LEU A 23 7.01 -3.83 0.08
C LEU A 23 7.20 -4.45 1.47
N VAL A 24 6.46 -3.96 2.45
CA VAL A 24 6.49 -4.47 3.83
C VAL A 24 5.38 -5.48 4.06
N ASP A 25 4.15 -5.14 3.67
CA ASP A 25 3.01 -6.04 3.84
C ASP A 25 1.87 -5.69 2.87
N VAL A 26 0.97 -6.65 2.65
CA VAL A 26 -0.22 -6.49 1.81
C VAL A 26 -1.42 -6.99 2.58
N GLU A 27 -2.31 -6.07 2.93
CA GLU A 27 -3.54 -6.38 3.64
C GLU A 27 -4.75 -6.20 2.72
N LEU A 28 -5.72 -7.10 2.85
CA LEU A 28 -7.01 -6.97 2.19
C LEU A 28 -8.09 -6.79 3.24
N ASP A 29 -8.54 -5.55 3.42
CA ASP A 29 -9.71 -5.27 4.24
C ASP A 29 -10.98 -5.62 3.46
N ASN A 30 -11.80 -6.47 4.07
CA ASN A 30 -13.14 -6.80 3.57
C ASN A 30 -14.20 -6.53 4.65
N SER A 31 -13.89 -5.69 5.65
CA SER A 31 -14.73 -5.52 6.84
C SER A 31 -15.93 -4.58 6.60
N GLY A 32 -15.99 -3.91 5.45
CA GLY A 32 -17.05 -2.96 5.08
C GLY A 32 -17.88 -3.36 3.86
N SER A 33 -18.51 -2.36 3.22
CA SER A 33 -19.33 -2.53 2.00
C SER A 33 -18.52 -2.72 0.71
N GLY A 34 -17.19 -2.71 0.81
CA GLY A 34 -16.25 -2.81 -0.31
C GLY A 34 -14.99 -3.56 0.08
N LYS A 35 -14.13 -3.82 -0.91
CA LYS A 35 -12.81 -4.41 -0.70
C LYS A 35 -11.77 -3.30 -0.75
N THR A 36 -10.88 -3.23 0.24
CA THR A 36 -9.78 -2.28 0.22
C THR A 36 -8.46 -3.02 0.31
N VAL A 37 -7.58 -2.80 -0.65
CA VAL A 37 -6.21 -3.33 -0.61
C VAL A 37 -5.30 -2.28 -0.03
N ARG A 38 -4.63 -2.62 1.07
CA ARG A 38 -3.61 -1.80 1.71
C ARG A 38 -2.23 -2.35 1.38
N LEU A 39 -1.42 -1.53 0.74
CA LEU A 39 -0.01 -1.81 0.51
C LEU A 39 0.81 -1.02 1.53
N LEU A 40 1.56 -1.73 2.36
CA LEU A 40 2.52 -1.13 3.28
C LEU A 40 3.88 -1.05 2.58
N ILE A 41 4.37 0.17 2.35
CA ILE A 41 5.64 0.42 1.66
C ILE A 41 6.63 1.13 2.58
N HIS A 42 7.92 0.82 2.42
CA HIS A 42 9.00 1.44 3.15
C HIS A 42 10.06 2.00 2.20
N ARG A 43 10.78 3.02 2.66
CA ARG A 43 11.93 3.59 1.97
C ARG A 43 12.88 4.17 3.01
N SER A 44 14.19 4.02 2.80
CA SER A 44 15.21 4.48 3.75
C SER A 44 15.21 6.01 3.96
N GLN A 45 14.78 6.80 2.96
CA GLN A 45 14.65 8.26 3.07
C GLN A 45 13.31 8.73 3.67
N GLY A 46 12.42 7.79 4.03
CA GLY A 46 11.02 8.08 4.35
C GLY A 46 10.12 8.03 3.11
N VAL A 47 8.81 7.95 3.37
CA VAL A 47 7.76 7.92 2.35
C VAL A 47 6.92 9.18 2.53
N THR A 48 6.77 9.98 1.47
CA THR A 48 5.90 11.16 1.47
C THR A 48 4.53 10.84 0.88
N LEU A 49 3.57 11.75 1.07
CA LEU A 49 2.24 11.61 0.45
C LEU A 49 2.31 11.53 -1.09
N ALA A 50 3.25 12.26 -1.71
CA ALA A 50 3.45 12.22 -3.16
C ALA A 50 3.96 10.85 -3.62
N ASP A 51 4.85 10.23 -2.85
CA ASP A 51 5.33 8.87 -3.10
C ASP A 51 4.18 7.86 -3.03
N CYS A 52 3.33 7.95 -2.00
CA CYS A 52 2.13 7.10 -1.89
C CYS A 52 1.23 7.25 -3.12
N GLN A 53 0.98 8.49 -3.56
CA GLN A 53 0.15 8.75 -4.74
C GLN A 53 0.77 8.15 -6.01
N GLN A 54 2.08 8.34 -6.21
CA GLN A 54 2.79 7.76 -7.36
C GLN A 54 2.69 6.23 -7.38
N VAL A 55 2.83 5.59 -6.23
CA VAL A 55 2.70 4.13 -6.09
C VAL A 55 1.27 3.70 -6.41
N ILE A 56 0.25 4.40 -5.92
CA ILE A 56 -1.15 4.12 -6.25
C ILE A 56 -1.38 4.19 -7.76
N GLU A 57 -0.94 5.27 -8.41
CA GLU A 57 -1.12 5.46 -9.86
C GLU A 57 -0.40 4.39 -10.69
N SER A 58 0.73 3.87 -10.19
CA SER A 58 1.52 2.86 -10.90
C SER A 58 1.02 1.43 -10.65
N THR A 59 0.59 1.12 -9.42
CA THR A 59 0.16 -0.24 -9.02
C THR A 59 -1.30 -0.53 -9.38
N ARG A 60 -2.19 0.46 -9.29
CA ARG A 60 -3.62 0.32 -9.58
C ARG A 60 -3.91 -0.26 -10.97
N PRO A 61 -3.33 0.23 -12.09
CA PRO A 61 -3.59 -0.34 -13.40
C PRO A 61 -3.09 -1.78 -13.54
N ILE A 62 -1.99 -2.14 -12.87
CA ILE A 62 -1.46 -3.52 -12.89
C ILE A 62 -2.47 -4.46 -12.20
N LEU A 63 -2.95 -4.08 -11.01
CA LEU A 63 -3.93 -4.88 -10.27
C LEU A 63 -5.28 -4.98 -11.00
N ASP A 64 -5.68 -3.92 -11.71
CA ASP A 64 -6.89 -3.92 -12.53
C ASP A 64 -6.78 -4.89 -13.73
N VAL A 65 -5.64 -4.88 -14.44
CA VAL A 65 -5.36 -5.77 -15.58
C VAL A 65 -5.34 -7.24 -15.16
N TYR A 66 -4.75 -7.56 -14.01
CA TYR A 66 -4.70 -8.93 -13.51
C TYR A 66 -6.05 -9.41 -12.94
N GLY A 67 -6.98 -8.50 -12.66
CA GLY A 67 -8.33 -8.85 -12.20
C GLY A 67 -8.36 -9.66 -10.90
N LEU A 68 -7.34 -9.52 -10.04
CA LEU A 68 -7.21 -10.28 -8.79
C LEU A 68 -8.30 -9.93 -7.78
N ILE A 69 -8.97 -8.79 -7.96
CA ILE A 69 -9.96 -8.23 -7.06
C ILE A 69 -11.23 -7.97 -7.86
N LYS A 70 -12.40 -8.23 -7.26
CA LYS A 70 -13.69 -7.94 -7.88
C LYS A 70 -13.81 -6.44 -8.23
N PRO A 71 -14.58 -6.09 -9.28
CA PRO A 71 -14.91 -4.69 -9.55
C PRO A 71 -15.57 -4.05 -8.31
N ASN A 72 -15.22 -2.78 -8.03
CA ASN A 72 -15.56 -1.98 -6.84
C ASN A 72 -14.66 -2.24 -5.61
N TRP A 73 -13.36 -2.02 -5.78
CA TRP A 73 -12.38 -2.03 -4.70
C TRP A 73 -11.60 -0.71 -4.64
N ASP A 74 -11.00 -0.44 -3.48
CA ASP A 74 -10.16 0.74 -3.26
C ASP A 74 -8.71 0.35 -2.94
N LEU A 75 -7.76 1.18 -3.36
CA LEU A 75 -6.33 0.96 -3.17
C LEU A 75 -5.78 2.03 -2.23
N GLU A 76 -5.26 1.59 -1.09
CA GLU A 76 -4.58 2.43 -0.12
C GLU A 76 -3.09 2.06 -0.08
N VAL A 77 -2.21 3.07 -0.08
CA VAL A 77 -0.78 2.88 0.11
C VAL A 77 -0.35 3.67 1.34
N ALA A 78 0.21 2.96 2.31
CA ALA A 78 0.66 3.53 3.57
C ALA A 78 2.11 3.15 3.84
N SER A 79 2.79 3.92 4.68
CA SER A 79 4.10 3.51 5.19
C SER A 79 3.98 3.01 6.64
N PRO A 80 4.73 1.96 7.04
CA PRO A 80 4.61 1.33 8.35
C PRO A 80 5.22 2.18 9.50
N GLY A 81 5.47 3.47 9.28
CA GLY A 81 6.34 4.24 10.17
C GLY A 81 6.13 5.74 10.09
N LEU A 82 4.96 6.19 10.53
CA LEU A 82 4.72 7.40 11.33
C LEU A 82 3.24 7.35 11.80
N ASP A 83 2.80 6.23 12.39
CA ASP A 83 1.74 6.32 13.40
C ASP A 83 2.33 7.23 14.47
N ARG A 84 2.01 8.51 14.39
CA ARG A 84 2.50 9.49 15.31
C ARG A 84 1.88 9.13 16.65
N PRO A 85 2.61 8.65 17.68
CA PRO A 85 2.13 8.89 19.03
C PRO A 85 2.02 10.42 19.14
N ILE A 86 0.79 10.93 19.24
CA ILE A 86 0.54 12.34 19.55
C ILE A 86 1.06 12.54 20.97
N VAL A 87 2.35 12.85 21.08
CA VAL A 87 2.92 13.46 22.28
C VAL A 87 3.84 14.59 21.83
N THR A 88 3.30 15.50 21.03
CA THR A 88 3.85 16.86 21.04
C THR A 88 3.55 17.41 22.42
N LYS A 89 4.56 17.45 23.29
CA LYS A 89 4.65 18.32 24.48
C LYS A 89 4.65 19.80 24.04
N ALA A 90 3.62 20.21 23.32
CA ALA A 90 3.35 21.60 22.93
C ALA A 90 1.90 21.98 23.29
N ASP A 91 1.29 21.22 24.21
CA ASP A 91 0.10 21.59 24.96
C ASP A 91 0.58 21.79 26.42
N PHE A 92 1.26 22.89 26.66
CA PHE A 92 1.57 23.44 27.99
C PHE A 92 1.30 24.95 27.93
#